data_AF-A0A1J3JB75-F1
#
_entry.id   AF-A0A1J3JB75-F1
#
_cell.length_a   1.000
_cell.length_b   1.000
_cell.length_c   1.000
_cell.angle_alpha   90.00
_cell.angle_beta   90.00
_cell.angle_gamma   90.00
#
_symmetry.space_group_name_H-M   'P 1'
#
loop_
_entity.id
_entity.type
_entity.pdbx_description
1 polymer ?
#
loop_
_entity_poly.entity_id
_entity_poly.type
_entity_poly.pdbx_seq_one_letter_code
_entity_poly.pdbx_strand_id
1 'polypeptide(L)' 'PLYPGVEHVSGDMFEEVPKGDAIFMKSTLQDWNDEDCVKILKNCWKSLPEKGKVIIVDMITPIQPKINDVSSNIVLAKDM' A
#
# COMPACT_ATOMS: atom_id res chain seq x y z
N PRO A 1 -18.94 -3.12 -7.57
CA PRO A 1 -20.33 -3.03 -7.06
C PRO A 1 -20.53 -1.65 -6.45
N LEU A 2 -21.70 -1.02 -6.61
CA LEU A 2 -21.95 0.30 -6.02
C LEU A 2 -22.38 0.15 -4.56
N TYR A 3 -21.67 0.82 -3.66
CA TYR A 3 -21.97 0.84 -2.23
C TYR A 3 -22.26 2.29 -1.78
N PRO A 4 -23.27 2.53 -0.93
CA PRO A 4 -23.53 3.86 -0.37
C PRO A 4 -22.29 4.43 0.34
N GLY A 5 -21.93 5.68 0.04
CA GLY A 5 -20.73 6.34 0.58
C GLY A 5 -19.42 5.93 -0.08
N VAL A 6 -19.46 5.13 -1.16
CA VAL A 6 -18.27 4.73 -1.94
C VAL A 6 -18.36 5.25 -3.36
N GLU A 7 -17.38 6.05 -3.76
CA GLU A 7 -17.16 6.47 -5.13
C GLU A 7 -16.05 5.63 -5.77
N HIS A 8 -16.30 5.10 -6.96
CA HIS A 8 -15.28 4.39 -7.73
C HIS A 8 -14.65 5.35 -8.73
N VAL A 9 -13.36 5.60 -8.59
CA VAL A 9 -12.60 6.48 -9.48
C VAL A 9 -11.57 5.64 -10.23
N SER A 10 -11.65 5.62 -11.56
CA SER A 10 -10.62 5.00 -12.40
C SER A 10 -9.42 5.94 -12.54
N GLY A 11 -8.21 5.40 -12.54
CA GLY A 11 -7.01 6.19 -12.75
C GLY A 11 -5.75 5.33 -12.72
N ASP A 12 -4.60 6.01 -12.73
CA ASP A 12 -3.28 5.40 -12.63
C ASP A 12 -2.51 6.06 -11.48
N MET A 13 -2.21 5.28 -10.43
CA MET A 13 -1.50 5.76 -9.24
C MET A 13 -0.06 6.23 -9.53
N PHE A 14 0.53 5.80 -10.65
CA PHE A 14 1.82 6.29 -11.11
C PHE A 14 1.76 7.72 -11.64
N GLU A 15 0.57 8.20 -12.03
CA GLU A 15 0.36 9.55 -12.52
C GLU A 15 -0.28 10.43 -11.44
N GLU A 16 -1.41 10.00 -10.87
CA GLU A 16 -2.10 10.73 -9.80
C GLU A 16 -2.93 9.83 -8.89
N VAL A 17 -3.13 10.29 -7.65
CA VAL A 17 -4.03 9.65 -6.68
C VAL A 17 -5.14 10.65 -6.34
N PRO A 18 -6.42 10.25 -6.22
CA PRO A 18 -7.49 11.15 -5.80
C PRO A 18 -7.20 11.81 -4.45
N LYS A 19 -7.66 13.05 -4.27
CA LYS A 19 -7.49 13.78 -3.01
C LYS A 19 -8.29 13.15 -1.88
N GLY A 20 -7.73 13.15 -0.68
CA GLY A 20 -8.42 12.68 0.52
C GLY A 20 -7.65 13.01 1.80
N ASP A 21 -8.31 12.91 2.95
CA ASP A 21 -7.67 13.14 4.25
C ASP A 21 -6.72 11.99 4.65
N ALA A 22 -6.98 10.80 4.12
CA ALA A 22 -6.11 9.65 4.26
C ALA A 22 -6.13 8.80 2.99
N ILE A 23 -4.99 8.18 2.69
CA ILE A 23 -4.86 7.20 1.61
C ILE A 23 -4.59 5.86 2.25
N PHE A 24 -5.44 4.88 1.94
CA PHE A 24 -5.32 3.51 2.43
C PHE A 24 -4.84 2.62 1.28
N MET A 25 -3.68 1.97 1.46
CA MET A 25 -3.12 1.01 0.51
C MET A 25 -2.96 -0.34 1.19
N LYS A 26 -3.53 -1.38 0.59
CA LYS A 26 -3.45 -2.74 1.10
C LYS A 26 -2.75 -3.63 0.07
N SER A 27 -1.61 -4.20 0.47
CA SER A 27 -0.85 -5.17 -0.33
C SER A 27 -0.48 -4.66 -1.73
N THR A 28 -0.29 -3.35 -1.89
CA THR A 28 0.00 -2.71 -3.18
C THR A 28 1.49 -2.52 -3.40
N LEU A 29 2.24 -2.09 -2.37
CA LEU A 29 3.65 -1.74 -2.53
C LEU A 29 4.54 -2.96 -2.75
N GLN A 30 4.21 -4.10 -2.14
CA GLN A 30 4.89 -5.38 -2.35
C GLN A 30 4.94 -5.86 -3.82
N ASP A 31 4.13 -5.31 -4.72
CA ASP A 31 4.07 -5.70 -6.14
C ASP A 31 5.05 -4.91 -7.02
N TRP A 32 5.75 -3.92 -6.46
CA TRP A 32 6.58 -2.97 -7.19
C TRP A 32 8.02 -2.90 -6.67
N ASN A 33 8.95 -2.46 -7.51
CA ASN A 33 10.30 -2.13 -7.09
C ASN A 33 10.33 -0.84 -6.25
N ASP A 34 11.50 -0.53 -5.68
CA ASP A 34 11.68 0.62 -4.79
C ASP A 34 11.44 1.95 -5.52
N GLU A 35 11.90 2.10 -6.76
CA GLU A 35 11.73 3.34 -7.55
C GLU A 35 10.24 3.63 -7.81
N ASP A 36 9.49 2.60 -8.18
CA ASP A 36 8.06 2.63 -8.41
C ASP A 36 7.29 2.90 -7.11
N CYS A 37 7.67 2.24 -6.00
CA CYS A 37 7.12 2.53 -4.67
C CYS A 37 7.31 4.01 -4.29
N VAL A 38 8.50 4.57 -4.53
CA VAL A 38 8.78 5.99 -4.27
C VAL A 38 7.91 6.89 -5.15
N LYS A 39 7.70 6.55 -6.43
CA LYS A 39 6.82 7.31 -7.33
C LYS A 39 5.37 7.31 -6.81
N ILE A 40 4.84 6.15 -6.46
CA ILE A 40 3.49 5.99 -5.90
C ILE A 40 3.34 6.80 -4.60
N LEU A 41 4.27 6.66 -3.65
CA LEU A 41 4.20 7.35 -2.36
C LEU A 41 4.31 8.88 -2.50
N LYS A 42 5.09 9.38 -3.46
CA LYS A 42 5.15 10.82 -3.78
C LYS A 42 3.82 11.33 -4.31
N ASN A 43 3.13 10.56 -5.15
CA ASN A 43 1.80 10.96 -5.64
C ASN A 43 0.76 10.92 -4.52
N CYS A 44 0.83 9.93 -3.62
CA CYS A 44 0.00 9.92 -2.43
C CYS A 44 0.21 11.19 -1.59
N TRP A 45 1.47 11.57 -1.35
CA TRP A 45 1.80 12.78 -0.58
C TRP A 45 1.22 14.06 -1.20
N LYS A 46 1.29 14.21 -2.53
CA LYS A 46 0.70 15.37 -3.24
C LYS A 46 -0.83 15.45 -3.10
N SER A 47 -1.49 14.32 -2.87
CA SER A 47 -2.96 14.22 -2.79
C SER A 47 -3.51 14.38 -1.37
N LEU A 48 -2.62 14.53 -0.38
CA LEU A 48 -2.98 14.72 1.02
C LEU A 48 -2.96 16.20 1.43
N PRO A 49 -3.83 16.62 2.37
CA PRO A 49 -3.68 17.89 3.07
C PRO A 49 -2.48 17.84 4.05
N GLU A 50 -2.10 18.98 4.62
CA GLU A 50 -0.95 19.10 5.54
C GLU A 50 -0.97 18.10 6.72
N LYS A 51 -2.16 17.75 7.21
CA LYS A 51 -2.36 16.78 8.31
C LYS A 51 -2.80 15.40 7.83
N GLY A 52 -2.72 15.14 6.52
CA GLY A 52 -3.10 13.88 5.93
C GLY A 52 -2.12 12.76 6.25
N LYS A 53 -2.52 11.52 5.98
CA LYS A 53 -1.71 10.33 6.25
C LYS A 53 -1.87 9.25 5.19
N VAL A 54 -0.79 8.53 4.95
CA VAL A 54 -0.81 7.27 4.21
C VAL A 54 -0.85 6.12 5.21
N ILE A 55 -1.80 5.22 5.05
CA ILE A 55 -1.98 4.02 5.89
C ILE A 55 -1.66 2.82 5.01
N ILE A 56 -0.54 2.16 5.31
CA ILE A 56 -0.07 0.99 4.58
C ILE A 56 -0.42 -0.26 5.38
N VAL A 57 -1.14 -1.17 4.74
CA VAL A 57 -1.40 -2.51 5.26
C VAL A 57 -0.66 -3.49 4.37
N ASP A 58 0.52 -3.89 4.83
CA ASP A 58 1.35 -4.86 4.12
C ASP A 58 2.00 -5.85 5.09
N MET A 59 2.51 -6.94 4.55
CA MET A 59 3.30 -7.88 5.32
C MET A 59 4.72 -7.36 5.51
N ILE A 60 5.20 -7.41 6.75
CA ILE A 60 6.57 -7.08 7.08
C ILE A 60 7.35 -8.37 7.22
N THR A 61 8.31 -8.58 6.32
CA THR A 61 9.24 -9.71 6.39
C THR A 61 10.15 -9.54 7.61
N PRO A 62 10.23 -10.53 8.51
CA PRO A 62 11.15 -10.45 9.63
C PRO A 62 12.59 -10.58 9.15
N ILE A 63 13.52 -9.83 9.77
CA ILE A 63 14.95 -9.84 9.43
C ILE A 63 15.56 -11.25 9.59
N GLN A 64 15.04 -12.03 10.54
CA GLN A 64 15.39 -13.43 10.74
C GLN A 64 14.10 -14.24 10.94
N PRO A 65 13.97 -15.42 10.30
CA PRO A 65 12.81 -16.29 10.49
C PRO A 65 12.67 -16.69 11.96
N LYS A 66 11.44 -16.67 12.47
CA LYS A 66 11.13 -17.13 13.83
C LYS A 66 10.18 -18.32 13.77
N ILE A 67 10.48 -19.34 14.57
CA ILE A 67 9.61 -20.51 14.71
C ILE A 67 8.28 -20.06 15.31
N ASN A 68 7.16 -20.48 14.71
CA ASN A 68 5.78 -20.10 15.06
C ASN A 68 5.41 -18.62 14.82
N ASP A 69 6.15 -17.92 13.97
CA ASP A 69 5.81 -16.56 13.54
C ASP A 69 5.00 -16.59 12.23
N VAL A 70 3.83 -15.95 12.23
CA VAL A 70 2.91 -15.95 11.08
C VAL A 70 3.56 -15.28 9.87
N SER A 71 4.26 -14.16 10.07
CA SER A 71 4.95 -13.47 8.98
C SER A 71 6.03 -14.34 8.35
N SER A 72 6.81 -15.05 9.17
CA SER A 72 7.84 -16.02 8.72
C SER A 72 7.22 -17.14 7.88
N ASN A 73 6.08 -17.69 8.30
CA ASN A 73 5.40 -18.76 7.57
C ASN A 73 4.83 -18.28 6.23
N ILE A 74 4.27 -17.07 6.16
CA ILE A 74 3.70 -16.55 4.92
C ILE A 74 4.81 -16.16 3.92
N VAL A 75 5.94 -15.63 4.39
CA VAL A 75 7.10 -15.36 3.53
C VAL A 75 7.59 -16.64 2.87
N LEU A 76 7.79 -17.71 3.64
CA LEU A 76 8.17 -19.03 3.09
C LEU A 76 7.18 -19.57 2.06
N ALA A 77 5.89 -19.30 2.23
CA ALA A 77 4.85 -19.72 1.28
C ALA A 77 4.81 -18.86 0.01
N LYS A 78 5.34 -17.63 0.03
CA LYS A 78 5.46 -16.77 -1.15
C LYS A 78 6.70 -17.06 -1.99
N ASP A 79 7.77 -17.57 -1.37
CA ASP A 79 9.02 -17.93 -2.05
C ASP A 79 8.98 -19.31 -2.74
N MET A 80 7.89 -20.06 -2.55
CA MET A 80 7.64 -21.39 -3.13
C MET A 80 6.72 -21.31 -4.34
#